data_AF-A0A2I0L647-F1
#
_entry.id   AF-A0A2I0L647-F1
#
_cell.length_a   1.000
_cell.length_b   1.000
_cell.length_c   1.000
_cell.angle_alpha   90.00
_cell.angle_beta   90.00
_cell.angle_gamma   90.00
#
_symmetry.space_group_name_H-M   'P 1'
#
loop_
_entity.id
_entity.type
_entity.pdbx_description
1 polymer ?
#
loop_
_entity_poly.entity_id
_entity_poly.type
_entity_poly.pdbx_seq_one_letter_code
_entity_poly.pdbx_strand_id
1 'polypeptide(L)'
;MEYHQSRPGLKILQQRIDEFITAHEEKLEEERKEREARAADGGWTVVTHHKGRKKTTESDTGTVVGSVSEAALKDQMAKKKHKEVGLDFYRFHKKEAQRNEIMMLQSKFEQDKRRIQQLRAARKFRPY
;
A
#
# COMPACT_ATOMS: atom_id res chain seq x y z
N MET A 1 32.32 21.22 -39.07
CA MET A 1 32.82 22.60 -38.84
C MET A 1 31.71 23.66 -38.91
N GLU A 2 30.62 23.46 -39.66
CA GLU A 2 29.49 24.40 -39.77
C GLU A 2 28.76 24.74 -38.45
N TYR A 3 28.72 23.82 -37.49
CA TYR A 3 28.00 24.00 -36.21
C TYR A 3 28.47 25.22 -35.39
N HIS A 4 29.75 25.58 -35.48
CA HIS A 4 30.30 26.73 -34.74
C HIS A 4 29.97 28.07 -35.40
N GLN A 5 29.67 28.09 -36.70
CA GLN A 5 29.35 29.30 -37.46
C GLN A 5 27.87 29.69 -37.35
N SER A 6 26.99 28.73 -37.05
CA SER A 6 25.55 28.97 -36.86
C SER A 6 25.15 29.35 -35.43
N ARG A 7 26.11 29.53 -34.51
CA ARG A 7 25.80 29.77 -33.09
C ARG A 7 25.40 31.24 -32.89
N PRO A 8 24.15 31.53 -32.51
CA PRO A 8 23.76 32.90 -32.20
C PRO A 8 24.55 33.41 -30.99
N GLY A 9 24.81 34.71 -30.95
CA GLY A 9 25.47 35.35 -29.81
C GLY A 9 24.68 35.14 -28.51
N LEU A 10 25.38 35.05 -27.39
CA LEU A 10 24.79 34.73 -26.07
C LEU A 10 23.59 35.62 -25.71
N LYS A 11 23.67 36.93 -26.03
CA LYS A 11 22.59 37.90 -25.77
C LYS A 11 21.31 37.57 -26.54
N ILE A 12 21.44 37.17 -27.80
CA ILE A 12 20.30 36.81 -28.67
C ILE A 12 19.69 35.49 -28.19
N LEU A 13 20.53 34.55 -27.74
CA LEU A 13 20.06 33.29 -27.18
C LEU A 13 19.27 33.51 -25.89
N GLN A 14 19.76 34.38 -25.00
CA GLN A 14 19.08 34.74 -23.76
C GLN A 14 17.69 35.34 -24.05
N GLN A 15 17.61 36.33 -24.95
CA GLN A 15 16.33 36.95 -25.33
C GLN A 15 15.32 35.93 -25.85
N ARG A 16 15.76 35.00 -26.71
CA ARG A 16 14.88 33.93 -27.22
C ARG A 16 14.42 32.96 -26.12
N ILE A 17 15.28 32.67 -25.15
CA ILE A 17 14.92 31.81 -24.01
C ILE A 17 13.90 32.53 -23.13
N ASP A 18 14.13 33.80 -22.83
CA ASP A 18 13.24 34.60 -21.99
C ASP A 18 11.85 34.71 -22.66
N GLU A 19 11.80 35.06 -23.95
CA GLU A 19 10.57 35.09 -24.76
C GLU A 19 9.85 33.73 -24.81
N PHE A 20 10.61 32.63 -24.93
CA PHE A 20 10.04 31.29 -24.95
C PHE A 20 9.45 30.90 -23.59
N ILE A 21 10.16 31.19 -22.50
CA ILE A 21 9.70 30.89 -21.14
C ILE A 21 8.42 31.68 -20.85
N THR A 22 8.39 32.99 -21.13
CA THR A 22 7.19 33.81 -20.88
C THR A 22 6.00 33.30 -21.68
N ALA A 23 6.16 33.02 -22.97
CA ALA A 23 5.08 32.51 -23.80
C ALA A 23 4.61 31.10 -23.39
N HIS A 24 5.51 30.27 -22.86
CA HIS A 24 5.17 28.94 -22.35
C HIS A 24 4.43 29.01 -21.02
N GLU A 25 4.85 29.88 -20.11
CA GLU A 25 4.18 30.10 -18.81
C GLU A 25 2.77 30.66 -19.00
N GLU A 26 2.59 31.62 -19.92
CA GLU A 26 1.26 32.15 -20.27
C GLU A 26 0.30 31.06 -20.75
N LYS A 27 0.74 30.21 -21.69
CA LYS A 27 -0.06 29.07 -22.18
C LYS A 27 -0.41 28.10 -21.07
N LEU A 28 0.54 27.81 -20.18
CA LEU A 28 0.33 26.86 -19.09
C LEU A 28 -0.69 27.39 -18.06
N GLU A 29 -0.67 28.68 -17.79
CA GLU A 29 -1.66 29.34 -16.93
C GLU A 29 -3.05 29.39 -17.58
N GLU A 30 -3.15 29.61 -18.88
CA GLU A 30 -4.41 29.50 -19.62
C GLU A 30 -4.99 28.08 -19.55
N GLU A 31 -4.18 27.05 -19.84
CA GLU A 31 -4.61 25.65 -19.72
C GLU A 31 -5.03 25.27 -18.30
N ARG A 32 -4.34 25.81 -17.29
CA ARG A 32 -4.69 25.60 -15.89
C ARG A 32 -6.05 26.20 -15.57
N LYS A 33 -6.31 27.44 -15.99
CA LYS A 33 -7.61 28.12 -15.79
C LYS A 33 -8.73 27.39 -16.53
N GLU A 34 -8.50 26.93 -17.76
CA GLU A 34 -9.48 26.12 -18.50
C GLU A 34 -9.79 24.79 -17.81
N ARG A 35 -8.76 24.13 -17.25
CA ARG A 35 -8.94 22.88 -16.50
C ARG A 35 -9.72 23.11 -15.21
N GLU A 36 -9.45 24.21 -14.51
CA GLU A 36 -10.19 24.60 -13.31
C GLU A 36 -11.66 24.95 -13.64
N ALA A 37 -11.92 25.68 -14.73
CA ALA A 37 -13.27 25.99 -15.21
C ALA A 37 -14.05 24.72 -15.61
N ARG A 38 -13.41 23.82 -16.40
CA ARG A 38 -14.00 22.53 -16.79
C ARG A 38 -14.32 21.64 -15.60
N ALA A 39 -13.53 21.72 -14.52
CA ALA A 39 -13.81 21.00 -13.28
C ALA A 39 -14.99 21.60 -12.50
N ALA A 40 -15.23 22.91 -12.60
CA ALA A 40 -16.36 23.58 -11.95
C ALA A 40 -17.71 23.23 -12.60
N ASP A 41 -17.78 23.14 -13.93
CA ASP A 41 -19.01 22.87 -14.68
C ASP A 41 -19.56 21.44 -14.48
N GLY A 42 -18.68 20.48 -14.20
CA GLY A 42 -19.04 19.07 -14.10
C GLY A 42 -19.65 18.64 -12.77
N GLY A 43 -19.70 19.50 -11.75
CA GLY A 43 -20.17 19.15 -10.41
C GLY A 43 -19.31 18.10 -9.66
N TRP A 44 -18.17 17.70 -10.23
CA TRP A 44 -17.18 16.80 -9.64
C TRP A 44 -15.88 17.56 -9.38
N THR A 45 -15.45 17.61 -8.11
CA THR A 45 -14.18 18.25 -7.75
C THR A 45 -13.00 17.31 -7.96
N VAL A 46 -11.93 17.80 -8.60
CA VAL A 46 -10.68 17.04 -8.74
C VAL A 46 -10.00 16.95 -7.38
N VAL A 47 -9.91 15.73 -6.84
CA VAL A 47 -9.18 15.47 -5.59
C VAL A 47 -7.69 15.63 -5.83
N THR A 48 -7.13 16.77 -5.40
CA THR A 48 -5.69 16.99 -5.41
C THR A 48 -5.07 16.36 -4.16
N HIS A 49 -4.42 15.22 -4.33
CA HIS A 49 -3.61 14.65 -3.25
C HIS A 49 -2.33 15.47 -3.11
N HIS A 50 -2.31 16.37 -2.13
CA HIS A 50 -1.06 16.95 -1.65
C HIS A 50 -0.23 15.82 -1.06
N LYS A 51 0.68 15.26 -1.86
CA LYS A 51 1.65 14.30 -1.36
C LYS A 51 2.53 15.08 -0.41
N GLY A 52 2.20 14.99 0.89
CA GLY A 52 2.91 15.69 1.95
C GLY A 52 4.41 15.47 1.74
N ARG A 53 5.17 16.56 1.82
CA ARG A 53 6.64 16.52 1.87
C ARG A 53 7.00 15.42 2.86
N LYS A 54 7.68 14.36 2.41
CA LYS A 54 8.13 13.32 3.33
C LYS A 54 9.00 14.02 4.38
N LYS A 55 8.52 14.11 5.63
CA LYS A 55 9.30 14.58 6.78
C LYS A 55 10.33 13.50 7.17
N THR A 56 11.19 13.11 6.24
CA THR A 56 12.23 12.09 6.43
C THR A 56 13.58 12.58 5.94
N THR A 57 13.73 13.89 5.74
CA THR A 57 14.98 14.52 5.33
C THR A 57 15.17 15.74 6.21
N GLU A 58 15.84 15.55 7.33
CA GLU A 58 16.49 16.66 8.02
C GLU A 58 17.55 17.23 7.06
N SER A 59 17.57 18.56 6.92
CA SER A 59 18.35 19.28 5.91
C SER A 59 19.86 19.24 6.12
N ASP A 60 20.33 18.64 7.21
CA ASP A 60 21.73 18.71 7.64
C ASP A 60 22.54 17.44 7.35
N THR A 61 21.89 16.27 7.21
CA THR A 61 22.64 14.99 7.17
C THR A 61 22.23 14.00 6.07
N GLY A 62 21.20 14.26 5.26
CA GLY A 62 20.93 13.49 4.03
C GLY A 62 20.71 11.97 4.18
N THR A 63 20.68 11.43 5.40
CA THR A 63 20.53 9.99 5.64
C THR A 63 19.06 9.59 5.67
N VAL A 64 18.66 8.78 4.68
CA VAL A 64 17.35 8.15 4.59
C VAL A 64 17.28 7.01 5.61
N VAL A 65 16.62 7.23 6.75
CA VAL A 65 16.29 6.16 7.71
C VAL A 65 15.08 5.39 7.16
N GLY A 66 15.34 4.53 6.18
CA GLY A 66 14.34 3.73 5.44
C GLY A 66 14.09 2.34 6.02
N SER A 67 14.51 2.05 7.25
CA SER A 67 14.22 0.76 7.89
C SER A 67 13.08 0.93 8.88
N VAL A 68 11.85 0.62 8.47
CA VAL A 68 10.73 0.49 9.39
C VAL A 68 11.07 -0.66 10.34
N SER A 69 11.19 -0.39 11.64
CA SER A 69 11.49 -1.42 12.63
C SER A 69 10.41 -2.49 12.62
N GLU A 70 10.80 -3.75 12.82
CA GLU A 70 9.86 -4.88 12.86
C GLU A 70 8.77 -4.67 13.93
N ALA A 71 9.14 -4.03 15.04
CA ALA A 71 8.22 -3.62 16.10
C ALA A 71 7.15 -2.63 15.60
N ALA A 72 7.54 -1.63 14.80
CA ALA A 72 6.59 -0.69 14.22
C ALA A 72 5.67 -1.36 13.19
N LEU A 73 6.17 -2.33 12.41
CA LEU A 73 5.33 -3.11 11.49
C LEU A 73 4.30 -3.96 12.24
N LYS A 74 4.68 -4.64 13.31
CA LYS A 74 3.78 -5.44 14.14
C LYS A 74 2.70 -4.59 14.80
N ASP A 75 3.06 -3.43 15.35
CA ASP A 75 2.12 -2.50 15.97
C ASP A 75 1.13 -1.92 14.95
N GLN A 76 1.59 -1.61 13.73
CA GLN A 76 0.72 -1.18 12.63
C GLN A 76 -0.22 -2.29 12.13
N MET A 77 0.23 -3.55 12.12
CA MET A 77 -0.62 -4.70 11.79
C MET A 77 -1.67 -4.95 12.89
N ALA A 78 -1.30 -4.82 14.17
CA ALA A 78 -2.22 -4.98 15.29
C ALA A 78 -3.27 -3.85 15.36
N LYS A 79 -2.89 -2.62 14.96
CA LYS A 79 -3.77 -1.45 14.92
C LYS A 79 -4.70 -1.42 13.70
N LYS A 80 -4.42 -2.22 12.66
CA LYS A 80 -5.35 -2.39 11.55
C LYS A 80 -6.56 -3.18 12.03
N LYS A 81 -7.71 -2.51 12.06
CA LYS A 81 -9.01 -3.21 12.17
C LYS A 81 -9.09 -4.20 11.01
N HIS A 82 -9.31 -5.49 11.31
CA HIS A 82 -9.51 -6.51 10.28
C HIS A 82 -10.60 -6.04 9.33
N LYS A 83 -10.21 -5.64 8.12
CA LYS A 83 -11.12 -5.25 7.04
C LYS A 83 -11.55 -6.51 6.29
N GLU A 84 -11.89 -7.54 7.04
CA GLU A 84 -12.47 -8.76 6.49
C GLU A 84 -13.98 -8.56 6.52
N VAL A 85 -14.60 -8.85 5.38
CA VAL A 85 -16.05 -9.03 5.28
C VAL A 85 -16.45 -9.89 6.47
N GLY A 86 -17.33 -9.38 7.35
CA GLY A 86 -17.61 -10.01 8.64
C GLY A 86 -17.71 -11.52 8.48
N LEU A 87 -17.01 -12.28 9.36
CA LEU A 87 -16.58 -13.68 9.21
C LEU A 87 -17.66 -14.67 8.71
N ASP A 88 -18.91 -14.24 8.67
CA ASP A 88 -20.11 -15.02 8.42
C ASP A 88 -21.03 -14.44 7.32
N PHE A 89 -20.56 -13.54 6.46
CA PHE A 89 -21.40 -12.96 5.41
C PHE A 89 -21.99 -14.02 4.46
N TYR A 90 -21.22 -15.07 4.17
CA TYR A 90 -21.67 -16.17 3.32
C TYR A 90 -21.83 -17.49 4.07
N ARG A 91 -22.80 -18.30 3.62
CA ARG A 91 -23.08 -19.63 4.17
C ARG A 91 -21.90 -20.60 4.01
N PHE A 92 -21.04 -20.41 3.02
CA PHE A 92 -19.89 -21.30 2.80
C PHE A 92 -18.79 -21.10 3.85
N HIS A 93 -18.57 -19.88 4.36
CA HIS A 93 -17.63 -19.63 5.47
C HIS A 93 -18.00 -20.45 6.71
N LYS A 94 -19.29 -20.47 7.07
CA LYS A 94 -19.78 -21.29 8.20
C LYS A 94 -19.57 -22.78 8.00
N LYS A 95 -19.82 -23.29 6.79
CA LYS A 95 -19.61 -24.71 6.46
C LYS A 95 -18.14 -25.09 6.51
N GLU A 96 -17.25 -24.22 6.04
CA GLU A 96 -15.81 -24.44 6.09
C GLU A 96 -15.29 -24.43 7.53
N ALA A 97 -15.71 -23.46 8.35
CA ALA A 97 -15.36 -23.41 9.77
C ALA A 97 -15.79 -24.69 10.51
N GLN A 98 -17.03 -25.14 10.32
CA GLN A 98 -17.54 -26.39 10.90
C GLN A 98 -16.76 -27.62 10.42
N ARG A 99 -16.43 -27.68 9.12
CA ARG A 99 -15.62 -28.79 8.57
C ARG A 99 -14.25 -28.84 9.21
N ASN A 100 -13.59 -27.69 9.37
CA ASN A 100 -12.28 -27.59 10.00
C ASN A 100 -12.32 -28.04 11.46
N GLU A 101 -13.36 -27.63 12.21
CA GLU A 101 -13.57 -28.06 13.59
C GLU A 101 -13.77 -29.59 13.69
N ILE A 102 -14.61 -30.17 12.84
CA ILE A 102 -14.83 -31.62 12.77
C ILE A 102 -13.52 -32.35 12.46
N MET A 103 -12.73 -31.84 11.52
CA MET A 103 -11.45 -32.46 11.15
C MET A 103 -10.44 -32.40 12.31
N MET A 104 -10.41 -31.31 13.07
CA MET A 104 -9.59 -31.21 14.29
C MET A 104 -10.05 -32.22 15.36
N LEU A 105 -11.37 -32.37 15.56
CA LEU A 105 -11.93 -33.33 16.51
C LEU A 105 -11.60 -34.78 16.13
N GLN A 106 -11.71 -35.13 14.84
CA GLN A 106 -11.33 -36.45 14.33
C GLN A 106 -9.85 -36.75 14.58
N SER A 107 -8.96 -35.80 14.30
CA SER A 107 -7.53 -35.95 14.57
C SER A 107 -7.24 -36.19 16.06
N LYS A 108 -7.85 -35.40 16.95
CA LYS A 108 -7.73 -35.60 18.40
C LYS A 108 -8.25 -36.97 18.85
N PHE A 109 -9.41 -37.37 18.33
CA PHE A 109 -9.99 -38.69 18.64
C PHE A 109 -9.09 -39.84 18.19
N GLU A 110 -8.48 -39.74 17.01
CA GLU A 110 -7.51 -40.74 16.55
C GLU A 110 -6.26 -40.81 17.44
N GLN A 111 -5.74 -39.66 17.90
CA GLN A 111 -4.62 -39.61 18.84
C GLN A 111 -4.98 -40.28 20.17
N ASP A 112 -6.16 -39.98 20.71
CA ASP A 112 -6.63 -40.58 21.96
C ASP A 112 -6.89 -42.09 21.80
N LYS A 113 -7.43 -42.51 20.66
CA LYS A 113 -7.58 -43.94 20.32
C LYS A 113 -6.24 -44.66 20.33
N ARG A 114 -5.19 -44.07 19.72
CA ARG A 114 -3.82 -44.62 19.74
C ARG A 114 -3.27 -44.68 21.17
N ARG A 115 -3.47 -43.63 21.97
CA ARG A 115 -3.03 -43.60 23.38
C ARG A 115 -3.70 -44.69 24.22
N ILE A 116 -5.02 -44.86 24.07
CA ILE A 116 -5.77 -45.91 24.77
C ILE A 116 -5.31 -47.31 24.34
N GLN A 117 -5.04 -47.51 23.04
CA GLN A 117 -4.48 -48.77 22.54
C GLN A 117 -3.13 -49.09 23.18
N GLN A 118 -2.23 -48.11 23.31
CA GLN A 118 -0.95 -48.28 24.00
C GLN A 118 -1.14 -48.64 25.48
N LEU A 119 -2.07 -47.96 26.18
CA LEU A 119 -2.39 -48.27 27.59
C LEU A 119 -2.99 -49.66 27.76
N ARG A 120 -3.84 -50.11 26.82
CA ARG A 120 -4.39 -51.47 26.80
C ARG A 120 -3.30 -52.51 26.58
N ALA A 121 -2.41 -52.29 25.61
CA ALA A 121 -1.27 -53.17 25.36
C ALA A 121 -0.34 -53.27 26.59
N ALA A 122 -0.11 -52.15 27.27
CA ALA A 122 0.63 -52.11 28.53
C ALA A 122 -0.17 -52.63 29.75
N ARG A 123 -1.44 -53.02 29.57
CA ARG A 123 -2.39 -53.45 30.64
C ARG A 123 -2.55 -52.41 31.77
N LYS A 124 -2.37 -51.12 31.44
CA LYS A 124 -2.48 -49.97 32.37
C LYS A 124 -3.80 -49.21 32.23
N PHE A 125 -4.67 -49.61 31.32
CA PHE A 125 -5.98 -48.98 31.13
C PHE A 125 -6.97 -49.43 32.21
N ARG A 126 -7.47 -48.49 33.03
CA ARG A 126 -8.48 -48.72 34.08
C ARG A 126 -9.70 -47.83 33.83
N PRO A 127 -10.78 -48.37 33.25
CA PRO A 127 -11.95 -47.59 32.83
C PRO A 127 -12.99 -47.32 33.92
N TYR A 128 -12.90 -47.99 35.07
CA TYR A 128 -13.80 -47.86 36.22
C TYR A 128 -12.99 -47.57 37.47
#